data_AF-A0AAU4QNN2-F1
#
_entry.id   AF-A0AAU4QNN2-F1
#
_cell.length_a   1.000
_cell.length_b   1.000
_cell.length_c   1.000
_cell.angle_alpha   90.00
_cell.angle_beta   90.00
_cell.angle_gamma   90.00
#
_symmetry.space_group_name_H-M   'P 1'
#
loop_
_entity.id
_entity.type
_entity.pdbx_description
1 polymer ?
#
loop_
_entity_poly.entity_id
_entity_poly.type
_entity_poly.pdbx_seq_one_letter_code
_entity_poly.pdbx_strand_id
1 'polypeptide(L)'
;MTDNLAITYTEADINLIPRRLTLPEALTNALADRDSAYDAYGEALIKYDDVIRQDYIKAAQERDAVNARAAIASGANPDDVPSEVERVTAQRGRAFGIVNGLAERVRQCDREIYRQWVAALPQTEGELSTALDAAEDAYRKAEDAYRAARGNFSALTNTLAYVSLMRRGVVRSQSDMPRFTPHRDKDLVEYGREYLGNLGVGTDASVDKQRVFDNGIPQTVYRAKPEAPAADK
;
A
#
# COMPACT_ATOMS: atom_id res chain seq x y z
N MET A 1 11.24 -7.01 -19.40
CA MET A 1 10.86 -6.95 -17.98
C MET A 1 10.56 -5.50 -17.68
N THR A 2 9.28 -5.17 -17.63
CA THR A 2 8.75 -3.84 -17.33
C THR A 2 8.62 -3.74 -15.82
N ASP A 3 9.59 -3.10 -15.16
CA ASP A 3 9.42 -2.67 -13.79
C ASP A 3 8.47 -1.47 -13.83
N ASN A 4 7.18 -1.75 -13.67
CA ASN A 4 6.19 -0.76 -13.29
C ASN A 4 6.73 -0.07 -12.03
N LEU A 5 7.11 1.20 -12.14
CA LEU A 5 7.14 2.15 -11.03
C LEU A 5 5.70 2.38 -10.56
N ALA A 6 5.05 1.32 -10.09
CA ALA A 6 3.98 1.47 -9.14
C ALA A 6 4.65 2.05 -7.90
N ILE A 7 4.36 3.31 -7.57
CA ILE A 7 4.43 3.74 -6.19
C ILE A 7 3.41 2.85 -5.48
N THR A 8 3.86 1.69 -5.01
CA THR A 8 3.08 0.83 -4.13
C THR A 8 2.96 1.60 -2.84
N TYR A 9 1.87 2.36 -2.71
CA TYR A 9 1.36 2.76 -1.42
C TYR A 9 1.12 1.46 -0.66
N THR A 10 2.00 1.20 0.31
CA THR A 10 1.77 0.12 1.25
C THR A 10 0.56 0.49 2.11
N GLU A 11 -0.13 -0.49 2.70
CA GLU A 11 -1.23 -0.24 3.63
C GLU A 11 -0.82 0.73 4.77
N ALA A 12 0.47 0.74 5.10
CA ALA A 12 1.10 1.64 6.06
C ALA A 12 1.35 3.09 5.55
N ASP A 13 1.02 3.40 4.29
CA ASP A 13 0.99 4.74 3.69
C ASP A 13 -0.43 5.32 3.67
N ILE A 14 -1.44 4.52 4.04
CA ILE A 14 -2.85 4.90 4.23
C ILE A 14 -3.18 4.93 5.72
N ASN A 15 -2.20 5.28 6.57
CA ASN A 15 -2.50 5.55 7.97
C ASN A 15 -3.16 6.93 8.07
N LEU A 16 -4.32 7.00 8.73
CA LEU A 16 -5.07 8.24 9.01
C LEU A 16 -4.23 9.28 9.77
N ILE A 17 -3.15 8.87 10.42
CA ILE A 17 -2.22 9.73 11.16
C ILE A 17 -0.85 9.67 10.46
N PRO A 18 -0.28 10.81 10.03
CA PRO A 18 1.06 10.85 9.44
C PRO A 18 2.10 10.24 10.39
N ARG A 19 3.00 9.38 9.87
CA ARG A 19 4.03 8.67 10.68
C ARG A 19 4.99 9.57 11.49
N ARG A 20 5.03 10.87 11.19
CA ARG A 20 5.87 11.86 11.87
C ARG A 20 5.17 12.60 13.00
N LEU A 21 3.87 12.41 13.17
CA LEU A 21 3.14 13.01 14.27
C LEU A 21 3.36 12.17 15.52
N THR A 22 4.09 12.72 16.49
CA THR A 22 4.31 12.04 17.77
C THR A 22 3.08 12.26 18.63
N LEU A 23 2.34 11.20 18.92
CA LEU A 23 1.20 11.30 19.83
C LEU A 23 1.70 11.67 21.23
N PRO A 24 1.00 12.56 21.96
CA PRO A 24 1.34 12.83 23.36
C PRO A 24 1.42 11.53 24.18
N GLU A 25 2.37 11.47 25.11
CA GLU A 25 2.60 10.28 25.94
C GLU A 25 1.31 9.85 26.67
N ALA A 26 0.55 10.80 27.20
CA ALA A 26 -0.72 10.55 27.88
C ALA A 26 -1.76 9.87 26.96
N LEU A 27 -1.83 10.28 25.68
CA LEU A 27 -2.72 9.67 24.70
C LEU A 27 -2.24 8.27 24.30
N THR A 28 -0.93 8.11 24.14
CA THR A 28 -0.30 6.80 23.84
C THR A 28 -0.59 5.80 24.95
N ASN A 29 -0.45 6.21 26.21
CA ASN A 29 -0.77 5.38 27.37
C ASN A 29 -2.26 5.04 27.43
N ALA A 30 -3.16 6.00 27.16
CA ALA A 30 -4.60 5.75 27.14
C ALA A 30 -5.02 4.76 26.03
N LEU A 31 -4.36 4.81 24.87
CA LEU A 31 -4.56 3.83 23.80
C LEU A 31 -4.09 2.43 24.21
N ALA A 32 -2.89 2.32 24.79
CA ALA A 32 -2.38 1.05 25.29
C ALA A 32 -3.27 0.43 26.40
N ASP A 33 -3.80 1.26 27.28
CA ASP A 33 -4.76 0.85 28.32
C ASP A 33 -6.07 0.32 27.71
N ARG A 34 -6.57 0.96 26.63
CA ARG A 34 -7.77 0.50 25.92
C ARG A 34 -7.52 -0.83 25.24
N ASP A 35 -6.39 -0.98 24.56
CA ASP A 35 -6.05 -2.22 23.85
C ASP A 35 -5.90 -3.38 24.85
N SER A 36 -5.23 -3.15 25.98
CA SER A 36 -5.16 -4.13 27.08
C SER A 36 -6.54 -4.49 27.65
N ALA A 37 -7.46 -3.51 27.77
CA ALA A 37 -8.82 -3.76 28.22
C ALA A 37 -9.66 -4.54 27.18
N TYR A 38 -9.45 -4.30 25.90
CA TYR A 38 -10.07 -5.07 24.80
C TYR A 38 -9.58 -6.51 24.78
N ASP A 39 -8.27 -6.73 24.94
CA ASP A 39 -7.70 -8.08 25.01
C ASP A 39 -8.31 -8.84 26.19
N ALA A 40 -8.33 -8.24 27.38
CA ALA A 40 -8.96 -8.85 28.57
C ALA A 40 -10.46 -9.11 28.37
N TYR A 41 -11.18 -8.20 27.70
CA TYR A 41 -12.59 -8.38 27.37
C TYR A 41 -12.79 -9.55 26.38
N GLY A 42 -11.98 -9.62 25.33
CA GLY A 42 -12.00 -10.71 24.35
C GLY A 42 -11.67 -12.07 24.97
N GLU A 43 -10.63 -12.12 25.81
CA GLU A 43 -10.28 -13.31 26.59
C GLU A 43 -11.42 -13.75 27.50
N ALA A 44 -12.10 -12.82 28.16
CA ALA A 44 -13.26 -13.12 29.01
C ALA A 44 -14.44 -13.67 28.20
N LEU A 45 -14.73 -13.11 27.02
CA LEU A 45 -15.77 -13.63 26.14
C LEU A 45 -15.48 -15.06 25.68
N ILE A 46 -14.23 -15.37 25.31
CA ILE A 46 -13.81 -16.72 24.93
C ILE A 46 -13.90 -17.67 26.12
N LYS A 47 -13.37 -17.26 27.28
CA LYS A 47 -13.33 -18.08 28.51
C LYS A 47 -14.72 -18.45 29.02
N TYR A 48 -15.68 -17.53 28.92
CA TYR A 48 -17.03 -17.71 29.45
C TYR A 48 -18.09 -17.98 28.39
N ASP A 49 -17.70 -18.21 27.13
CA ASP A 49 -18.60 -18.41 25.97
C ASP A 49 -19.73 -19.41 26.28
N ASP A 50 -19.35 -20.57 26.82
CA ASP A 50 -20.28 -21.66 27.10
C ASP A 50 -21.29 -21.34 28.22
N VAL A 51 -20.96 -20.37 29.08
CA VAL A 51 -21.81 -19.89 30.17
C VAL A 51 -22.66 -18.69 29.76
N ILE A 52 -22.17 -17.80 28.88
CA ILE A 52 -22.87 -16.55 28.52
C ILE A 52 -23.81 -16.69 27.32
N ARG A 53 -23.63 -17.72 26.49
CA ARG A 53 -24.53 -18.02 25.36
C ARG A 53 -26.00 -18.13 25.78
N GLN A 54 -26.90 -17.88 24.83
CA GLN A 54 -28.34 -17.85 25.08
C GLN A 54 -28.91 -19.23 25.44
N ASP A 55 -28.40 -20.29 24.81
CA ASP A 55 -28.85 -21.68 24.93
C ASP A 55 -28.00 -22.51 25.92
N TYR A 56 -27.33 -21.85 26.86
CA TYR A 56 -26.34 -22.47 27.75
C TYR A 56 -26.85 -23.71 28.49
N ILE A 57 -28.10 -23.70 28.96
CA ILE A 57 -28.71 -24.86 29.66
C ILE A 57 -28.84 -26.04 28.71
N LYS A 58 -29.37 -25.82 27.49
CA LYS A 58 -29.58 -26.88 26.51
C LYS A 58 -28.25 -27.52 26.14
N ALA A 59 -27.24 -26.72 25.85
CA ALA A 59 -25.93 -27.23 25.50
C ALA A 59 -25.20 -27.89 26.69
N ALA A 60 -25.45 -27.45 27.92
CA ALA A 60 -24.97 -28.15 29.12
C ALA A 60 -25.68 -29.50 29.32
N GLN A 61 -27.00 -29.58 29.09
CA GLN A 61 -27.75 -30.84 29.11
C GLN A 61 -27.26 -31.84 28.04
N GLU A 62 -26.92 -31.36 26.84
CA GLU A 62 -26.34 -32.19 25.80
C GLU A 62 -24.96 -32.75 26.22
N ARG A 63 -24.13 -31.94 26.88
CA ARG A 63 -22.85 -32.40 27.46
C ARG A 63 -23.05 -33.40 28.59
N ASP A 64 -23.99 -33.16 29.50
CA ASP A 64 -24.35 -34.10 30.57
C ASP A 64 -24.79 -35.45 29.99
N ALA A 65 -25.61 -35.45 28.94
CA ALA A 65 -26.01 -36.68 28.25
C ALA A 65 -24.83 -37.43 27.60
N VAL A 66 -23.86 -36.70 27.05
CA VAL A 66 -22.63 -37.30 26.48
C VAL A 66 -21.75 -37.87 27.59
N ASN A 67 -21.54 -37.13 28.68
CA ASN A 67 -20.71 -37.57 29.80
C ASN A 67 -21.31 -38.80 30.51
N ALA A 68 -22.63 -38.82 30.70
CA ALA A 68 -23.33 -39.99 31.25
C ALA A 68 -23.15 -41.24 30.36
N ARG A 69 -23.29 -41.10 29.03
CA ARG A 69 -23.02 -42.20 28.09
C ARG A 69 -21.57 -42.69 28.15
N ALA A 70 -20.61 -41.78 28.31
CA ALA A 70 -19.19 -42.12 28.45
C ALA A 70 -18.88 -42.83 29.78
N ALA A 71 -19.50 -42.41 30.89
CA ALA A 71 -19.38 -43.08 32.18
C ALA A 71 -19.91 -44.52 32.12
N ILE A 72 -21.10 -44.73 31.53
CA ILE A 72 -21.65 -46.08 31.30
C ILE A 72 -20.69 -46.93 30.48
N ALA A 73 -20.16 -46.38 29.38
CA ALA A 73 -19.26 -47.11 28.48
C ALA A 73 -17.93 -47.50 29.14
N SER A 74 -17.48 -46.74 30.15
CA SER A 74 -16.26 -47.02 30.92
C SER A 74 -16.51 -47.83 32.20
N GLY A 75 -17.76 -48.23 32.49
CA GLY A 75 -18.13 -48.97 33.69
C GLY A 75 -18.19 -48.13 34.97
N ALA A 76 -18.15 -46.80 34.85
CA ALA A 76 -18.33 -45.87 35.96
C ALA A 76 -19.82 -45.58 36.20
N ASN A 77 -20.16 -45.13 37.41
CA ASN A 77 -21.52 -44.70 37.75
C ASN A 77 -21.79 -43.29 37.18
N PRO A 78 -22.83 -43.08 36.34
CA PRO A 78 -23.16 -41.77 35.79
C PRO A 78 -23.53 -40.73 36.84
N ASP A 79 -24.06 -41.15 37.98
CA ASP A 79 -24.48 -40.23 39.06
C ASP A 79 -23.28 -39.58 39.77
N ASP A 80 -22.08 -40.15 39.62
CA ASP A 80 -20.85 -39.59 40.19
C ASP A 80 -20.19 -38.53 39.27
N VAL A 81 -20.75 -38.31 38.07
CA VAL A 81 -20.25 -37.31 37.11
C VAL A 81 -20.82 -35.93 37.46
N PRO A 82 -19.97 -34.89 37.66
CA PRO A 82 -20.45 -33.54 37.93
C PRO A 82 -21.36 -33.00 36.81
N SER A 83 -22.48 -32.38 37.18
CA SER A 83 -23.40 -31.78 36.21
C SER A 83 -22.84 -30.48 35.63
N GLU A 84 -22.76 -30.42 34.31
CA GLU A 84 -22.45 -29.20 33.57
C GLU A 84 -23.54 -28.14 33.78
N VAL A 85 -24.81 -28.52 33.90
CA VAL A 85 -25.92 -27.59 34.16
C VAL A 85 -25.71 -26.85 35.48
N GLU A 86 -25.32 -27.55 36.55
CA GLU A 86 -25.03 -26.92 37.84
C GLU A 86 -23.83 -25.97 37.74
N ARG A 87 -22.75 -26.40 37.07
CA ARG A 87 -21.55 -25.58 36.88
C ARG A 87 -21.87 -24.28 36.15
N VAL A 88 -22.53 -24.34 34.99
CA VAL A 88 -22.83 -23.14 34.19
C VAL A 88 -23.81 -22.23 34.92
N THR A 89 -24.81 -22.78 35.61
CA THR A 89 -25.80 -21.99 36.36
C THR A 89 -25.15 -21.24 37.52
N ALA A 90 -24.26 -21.89 38.27
CA ALA A 90 -23.53 -21.27 39.38
C ALA A 90 -22.57 -20.16 38.92
N GLN A 91 -21.96 -20.31 37.73
CA GLN A 91 -20.98 -19.36 37.23
C GLN A 91 -21.59 -18.17 36.48
N ARG A 92 -22.81 -18.31 35.93
CA ARG A 92 -23.39 -17.33 34.98
C ARG A 92 -23.44 -15.91 35.52
N GLY A 93 -23.91 -15.71 36.75
CA GLY A 93 -23.98 -14.37 37.34
C GLY A 93 -22.62 -13.69 37.44
N ARG A 94 -21.58 -14.44 37.84
CA ARG A 94 -20.20 -13.93 37.93
C ARG A 94 -19.62 -13.66 36.54
N ALA A 95 -19.85 -14.55 35.58
CA ALA A 95 -19.40 -14.37 34.20
C ALA A 95 -19.96 -13.08 33.57
N PHE A 96 -21.28 -12.84 33.69
CA PHE A 96 -21.87 -11.57 33.23
C PHE A 96 -21.33 -10.36 33.95
N GLY A 97 -21.10 -10.44 35.27
CA GLY A 97 -20.50 -9.35 36.04
C GLY A 97 -19.09 -8.99 35.54
N ILE A 98 -18.26 -10.00 35.25
CA ILE A 98 -16.90 -9.81 34.73
C ILE A 98 -16.95 -9.20 33.32
N VAL A 99 -17.73 -9.79 32.40
CA VAL A 99 -17.83 -9.32 31.01
C VAL A 99 -18.35 -7.89 30.96
N ASN A 100 -19.41 -7.57 31.71
CA ASN A 100 -19.97 -6.21 31.74
C ASN A 100 -19.01 -5.20 32.40
N GLY A 101 -18.28 -5.61 33.44
CA GLY A 101 -17.28 -4.76 34.08
C GLY A 101 -16.12 -4.42 33.14
N LEU A 102 -15.64 -5.41 32.38
CA LEU A 102 -14.60 -5.21 31.36
C LEU A 102 -15.11 -4.34 30.20
N ALA A 103 -16.35 -4.55 29.76
CA ALA A 103 -16.97 -3.68 28.75
C ALA A 103 -17.07 -2.22 29.23
N GLU A 104 -17.42 -1.98 30.50
CA GLU A 104 -17.44 -0.62 31.05
C GLU A 104 -16.03 -0.04 31.19
N ARG A 105 -15.02 -0.87 31.52
CA ARG A 105 -13.62 -0.44 31.53
C ARG A 105 -13.16 0.02 30.14
N VAL A 106 -13.51 -0.70 29.08
CA VAL A 106 -13.23 -0.27 27.70
C VAL A 106 -13.86 1.10 27.43
N ARG A 107 -15.14 1.31 27.79
CA ARG A 107 -15.80 2.62 27.63
C ARG A 107 -15.14 3.73 28.44
N GLN A 108 -14.59 3.43 29.62
CA GLN A 108 -13.83 4.39 30.41
C GLN A 108 -12.53 4.79 29.70
N CYS A 109 -11.80 3.82 29.13
CA CYS A 109 -10.61 4.08 28.33
C CYS A 109 -10.94 4.94 27.10
N ASP A 110 -12.06 4.68 26.41
CA ASP A 110 -12.49 5.50 25.26
C ASP A 110 -12.77 6.96 25.66
N ARG A 111 -13.41 7.18 26.82
CA ARG A 111 -13.63 8.54 27.35
C ARG A 111 -12.32 9.25 27.67
N GLU A 112 -11.35 8.52 28.22
CA GLU A 112 -10.03 9.08 28.52
C GLU A 112 -9.26 9.41 27.24
N ILE A 113 -9.27 8.53 26.25
CA ILE A 113 -8.69 8.79 24.92
C ILE A 113 -9.29 10.05 24.31
N TYR A 114 -10.61 10.21 24.35
CA TYR A 114 -11.28 11.41 23.87
C TYR A 114 -10.80 12.67 24.61
N ARG A 115 -10.72 12.62 25.94
CA ARG A 115 -10.22 13.73 26.76
C ARG A 115 -8.79 14.13 26.39
N GLN A 116 -7.91 13.14 26.23
CA GLN A 116 -6.51 13.36 25.86
C GLN A 116 -6.38 13.93 24.45
N TRP A 117 -7.18 13.44 23.51
CA TRP A 117 -7.24 14.00 22.16
C TRP A 117 -7.66 15.47 22.18
N VAL A 118 -8.78 15.79 22.85
CA VAL A 118 -9.27 17.17 22.92
C VAL A 118 -8.24 18.13 23.53
N ALA A 119 -7.50 17.68 24.56
CA ALA A 119 -6.43 18.47 25.15
C ALA A 119 -5.24 18.68 24.19
N ALA A 120 -4.97 17.70 23.33
CA ALA A 120 -3.87 17.73 22.36
C ALA A 120 -4.18 18.47 21.05
N LEU A 121 -5.46 18.69 20.74
CA LEU A 121 -5.91 19.27 19.46
C LEU A 121 -5.21 20.58 19.08
N PRO A 122 -5.13 21.61 19.95
CA PRO A 122 -4.60 22.91 19.54
C PRO A 122 -3.13 22.85 19.09
N GLN A 123 -2.31 22.06 19.78
CA GLN A 123 -0.92 21.84 19.40
C GLN A 123 -0.83 20.98 18.14
N THR A 124 -1.60 19.90 18.09
CA THR A 124 -1.59 18.93 16.99
C THR A 124 -2.04 19.57 15.67
N GLU A 125 -3.04 20.44 15.69
CA GLU A 125 -3.51 21.19 14.52
C GLU A 125 -2.42 22.10 13.94
N GLY A 126 -1.67 22.81 14.80
CA GLY A 126 -0.56 23.66 14.37
C GLY A 126 0.59 22.87 13.74
N GLU A 127 0.95 21.75 14.36
CA GLU A 127 1.98 20.83 13.84
C GLU A 127 1.54 20.19 12.52
N LEU A 128 0.28 19.76 12.40
CA LEU A 128 -0.30 19.22 11.18
C LEU A 128 -0.36 20.24 10.05
N SER A 129 -0.79 21.47 10.33
CA SER A 129 -0.81 22.53 9.33
C SER A 129 0.60 22.80 8.79
N THR A 130 1.59 22.92 9.68
CA THR A 130 2.99 23.13 9.29
C THR A 130 3.54 21.98 8.46
N ALA A 131 3.22 20.73 8.86
CA ALA A 131 3.65 19.54 8.12
C ALA A 131 2.96 19.44 6.75
N LEU A 132 1.69 19.83 6.65
CA LEU A 132 0.94 19.87 5.40
C LEU A 132 1.52 20.90 4.44
N ASP A 133 1.79 22.13 4.91
CA ASP A 133 2.41 23.18 4.11
C ASP A 133 3.77 22.73 3.56
N ALA A 134 4.60 22.11 4.41
CA ALA A 134 5.89 21.56 4.00
C ALA A 134 5.74 20.43 2.96
N ALA A 135 4.72 19.58 3.08
CA ALA A 135 4.42 18.53 2.12
C ALA A 135 3.91 19.09 0.78
N GLU A 136 3.05 20.11 0.81
CA GLU A 136 2.60 20.82 -0.38
C GLU A 136 3.77 21.46 -1.14
N ASP A 137 4.66 22.13 -0.42
CA ASP A 137 5.85 22.74 -1.01
C ASP A 137 6.79 21.71 -1.63
N ALA A 138 6.99 20.57 -0.95
CA ALA A 138 7.79 19.47 -1.49
C ALA A 138 7.15 18.87 -2.75
N TYR A 139 5.83 18.70 -2.74
CA TYR A 139 5.07 18.22 -3.89
C TYR A 139 5.17 19.16 -5.08
N ARG A 140 4.95 20.48 -4.88
CA ARG A 140 5.09 21.49 -5.94
C ARG A 140 6.49 21.51 -6.53
N LYS A 141 7.54 21.47 -5.70
CA LYS A 141 8.94 21.39 -6.17
C LYS A 141 9.21 20.14 -6.99
N ALA A 142 8.68 18.99 -6.58
CA ALA A 142 8.80 17.74 -7.32
C ALA A 142 8.05 17.81 -8.66
N GLU A 143 6.85 18.40 -8.68
CA GLU A 143 6.07 18.59 -9.90
C GLU A 143 6.79 19.54 -10.89
N ASP A 144 7.34 20.65 -10.41
CA ASP A 144 8.10 21.58 -11.24
C ASP A 144 9.37 20.93 -11.80
N ALA A 145 10.11 20.18 -10.99
CA ALA A 145 11.26 19.41 -11.43
C ALA A 145 10.87 18.36 -12.48
N TYR A 146 9.74 17.66 -12.29
CA TYR A 146 9.20 16.71 -13.25
C TYR A 146 8.81 17.38 -14.57
N ARG A 147 8.11 18.52 -14.53
CA ARG A 147 7.73 19.31 -15.72
C ARG A 147 8.97 19.80 -16.47
N ALA A 148 9.98 20.29 -15.76
CA ALA A 148 11.25 20.72 -16.34
C ALA A 148 12.00 19.55 -17.01
N ALA A 149 12.10 18.41 -16.33
CA ALA A 149 12.72 17.20 -16.88
C ALA A 149 11.99 16.69 -18.12
N ARG A 150 10.65 16.68 -18.10
CA ARG A 150 9.81 16.31 -19.24
C ARG A 150 10.01 17.25 -20.44
N GLY A 151 10.08 18.56 -20.19
CA GLY A 151 10.37 19.56 -21.22
C GLY A 151 11.75 19.37 -21.84
N ASN A 152 12.78 19.21 -21.00
CA ASN A 152 14.15 18.98 -21.44
C ASN A 152 14.29 17.67 -22.25
N PHE A 153 13.71 16.57 -21.78
CA PHE A 153 13.72 15.31 -22.53
C PHE A 153 13.08 15.45 -23.91
N SER A 154 11.94 16.14 -24.00
CA SER A 154 11.25 16.36 -25.27
C SER A 154 12.08 17.25 -26.21
N ALA A 155 12.71 18.30 -25.68
CA ALA A 155 13.61 19.17 -26.45
C ALA A 155 14.81 18.39 -26.99
N LEU A 156 15.51 17.63 -26.13
CA LEU A 156 16.66 16.82 -26.52
C LEU A 156 16.30 15.75 -27.55
N THR A 157 15.16 15.07 -27.39
CA THR A 157 14.67 14.07 -28.35
C THR A 157 14.42 14.71 -29.71
N ASN A 158 13.74 15.86 -29.76
CA ASN A 158 13.51 16.61 -30.99
C ASN A 158 14.83 17.11 -31.62
N THR A 159 15.76 17.64 -30.83
CA THR A 159 17.06 18.10 -31.32
C THR A 159 17.87 16.94 -31.91
N LEU A 160 17.90 15.79 -31.23
CA LEU A 160 18.59 14.60 -31.72
C LEU A 160 18.00 14.11 -33.05
N ALA A 161 16.66 14.06 -33.14
CA ALA A 161 15.96 13.71 -34.36
C ALA A 161 16.29 14.69 -35.50
N TYR A 162 16.22 16.00 -35.25
CA TYR A 162 16.53 17.04 -36.21
C TYR A 162 17.95 16.90 -36.77
N VAL A 163 18.96 16.81 -35.88
CA VAL A 163 20.36 16.70 -36.25
C VAL A 163 20.62 15.44 -37.09
N SER A 164 20.02 14.31 -36.71
CA SER A 164 20.15 13.05 -37.45
C SER A 164 19.52 13.13 -38.85
N LEU A 165 18.30 13.66 -38.95
CA LEU A 165 17.59 13.78 -40.22
C LEU A 165 18.25 14.80 -41.17
N MET A 166 18.77 15.91 -40.62
CA MET A 166 19.58 16.88 -41.39
C MET A 166 20.85 16.24 -41.95
N ARG A 167 21.59 15.47 -41.14
CA ARG A 167 22.80 14.76 -41.61
C ARG A 167 22.51 13.79 -42.75
N ARG A 168 21.31 13.20 -42.77
CA ARG A 168 20.84 12.30 -43.83
C ARG A 168 20.22 13.03 -45.04
N GLY A 169 20.15 14.36 -45.01
CA GLY A 169 19.51 15.17 -46.05
C GLY A 169 17.99 15.02 -46.15
N VAL A 170 17.35 14.43 -45.12
CA VAL A 170 15.90 14.14 -45.10
C VAL A 170 15.09 15.40 -44.79
N VAL A 171 15.60 16.27 -43.91
CA VAL A 171 14.98 17.56 -43.58
C VAL A 171 15.98 18.68 -43.83
N ARG A 172 15.49 19.84 -44.30
CA ARG A 172 16.32 21.03 -44.61
C ARG A 172 16.04 22.20 -43.67
N SER A 173 14.92 22.16 -42.95
CA SER A 173 14.54 23.16 -41.96
C SER A 173 13.91 22.49 -40.74
N GLN A 174 13.87 23.20 -39.61
CA GLN A 174 13.19 22.72 -38.41
C GLN A 174 11.68 22.57 -38.59
N SER A 175 11.09 23.34 -39.52
CA SER A 175 9.65 23.33 -39.82
C SER A 175 9.20 22.02 -40.47
N ASP A 176 10.11 21.34 -41.17
CA ASP A 176 9.84 20.10 -41.90
C ASP A 176 10.01 18.85 -41.03
N MET A 177 10.45 19.02 -39.78
CA MET A 177 10.71 17.91 -38.86
C MET A 177 9.42 17.45 -38.16
N PRO A 178 9.09 16.14 -38.17
CA PRO A 178 8.04 15.59 -37.32
C PRO A 178 8.36 15.88 -35.85
N ARG A 179 7.44 16.43 -35.06
CA ARG A 179 7.72 16.79 -33.66
C ARG A 179 7.37 15.65 -32.71
N PHE A 180 8.26 15.37 -31.76
CA PHE A 180 7.96 14.57 -30.60
C PHE A 180 7.05 15.36 -29.66
N THR A 181 5.82 14.89 -29.47
CA THR A 181 4.84 15.42 -28.53
C THR A 181 4.43 14.32 -27.56
N PRO A 182 4.93 14.33 -26.31
CA PRO A 182 4.66 13.24 -25.38
C PRO A 182 3.20 13.24 -24.91
N HIS A 183 2.55 12.08 -24.97
CA HIS A 183 1.21 11.86 -24.41
C HIS A 183 1.24 11.88 -22.87
N ARG A 184 0.10 12.19 -22.22
CA ARG A 184 0.02 12.28 -20.76
C ARG A 184 0.28 10.94 -20.05
N ASP A 185 -0.13 9.84 -20.66
CA ASP A 185 -0.27 8.54 -19.96
C ASP A 185 0.74 7.46 -20.39
N LYS A 186 1.80 7.82 -21.12
CA LYS A 186 2.84 6.88 -21.55
C LYS A 186 4.15 7.17 -20.83
N ASP A 187 4.95 6.13 -20.60
CA ASP A 187 6.34 6.28 -20.21
C ASP A 187 7.05 7.13 -21.27
N LEU A 188 7.52 8.31 -20.84
CA LEU A 188 8.16 9.30 -21.67
C LEU A 188 9.43 8.74 -22.34
N VAL A 189 10.18 7.91 -21.61
CA VAL A 189 11.46 7.37 -22.05
C VAL A 189 11.24 6.31 -23.13
N GLU A 190 10.32 5.37 -22.88
CA GLU A 190 9.95 4.35 -23.86
C GLU A 190 9.40 4.97 -25.14
N TYR A 191 8.45 5.91 -25.00
CA TYR A 191 7.85 6.58 -26.16
C TYR A 191 8.86 7.43 -26.95
N GLY A 192 9.80 8.10 -26.27
CA GLY A 192 10.90 8.82 -26.92
C GLY A 192 11.81 7.91 -27.73
N ARG A 193 12.15 6.73 -27.19
CA ARG A 193 12.97 5.73 -27.89
C ARG A 193 12.24 5.15 -29.11
N GLU A 194 10.95 4.87 -28.98
CA GLU A 194 10.11 4.40 -30.08
C GLU A 194 10.06 5.44 -31.21
N TYR A 195 9.78 6.70 -30.87
CA TYR A 195 9.74 7.80 -31.83
C TYR A 195 11.07 7.96 -32.60
N LEU A 196 12.21 7.94 -31.90
CA LEU A 196 13.53 7.99 -32.54
C LEU A 196 13.77 6.75 -33.42
N GLY A 197 13.39 5.56 -32.95
CA GLY A 197 13.45 4.32 -33.70
C GLY A 197 12.68 4.36 -35.02
N ASN A 198 11.45 4.91 -34.99
CA ASN A 198 10.59 5.06 -36.16
C ASN A 198 11.17 6.02 -37.21
N LEU A 199 11.94 7.01 -36.78
CA LEU A 199 12.68 7.92 -37.67
C LEU A 199 14.02 7.34 -38.16
N GLY A 200 14.37 6.13 -37.74
CA GLY A 200 15.68 5.53 -38.03
C GLY A 200 16.82 6.30 -37.36
N VAL A 201 16.56 6.89 -36.19
CA VAL A 201 17.56 7.53 -35.34
C VAL A 201 17.94 6.52 -34.26
N GLY A 202 19.14 5.95 -34.39
CA GLY A 202 19.68 5.03 -33.40
C GLY A 202 20.16 5.80 -32.15
N THR A 203 19.78 5.34 -30.97
CA THR A 203 20.39 5.76 -29.70
C THR A 203 21.62 4.93 -29.35
N ASP A 204 21.80 3.78 -29.99
CA ASP A 204 23.04 3.01 -29.94
C ASP A 204 24.05 3.59 -30.91
N ALA A 205 25.18 4.06 -30.39
CA ALA A 205 26.29 4.60 -31.18
C ALA A 205 26.90 3.58 -32.18
N SER A 206 26.50 2.31 -32.10
CA SER A 206 27.03 1.17 -32.87
C SER A 206 26.20 0.75 -34.09
N VAL A 207 24.96 1.27 -34.28
CA VAL A 207 24.07 0.79 -35.34
C VAL A 207 23.43 1.94 -36.12
N ASP A 208 23.72 2.02 -37.42
CA ASP A 208 23.02 2.90 -38.35
C ASP A 208 21.72 2.22 -38.81
N LYS A 209 20.58 2.85 -38.53
CA LYS A 209 19.28 2.42 -39.05
C LYS A 209 19.01 3.15 -40.37
N GLN A 210 19.02 2.41 -41.48
CA GLN A 210 18.63 2.92 -42.79
C GLN A 210 17.26 2.37 -43.17
N ARG A 211 16.35 3.27 -43.59
CA ARG A 211 15.15 2.88 -44.33
C ARG A 211 15.56 2.64 -45.77
N VAL A 212 15.41 1.41 -46.23
CA VAL A 212 15.66 1.01 -47.62
C VAL A 212 14.31 0.57 -48.21
N PHE A 213 14.03 0.99 -49.43
CA PHE A 213 12.85 0.52 -50.16
C PHE A 213 13.28 -0.65 -51.02
N ASP A 214 12.80 -1.85 -50.70
CA ASP A 214 12.99 -3.04 -51.51
C ASP A 214 11.65 -3.36 -52.21
N ASN A 215 11.64 -3.34 -53.54
CA ASN A 215 10.44 -3.49 -54.36
C ASN A 215 9.26 -2.58 -53.96
N GLY A 216 9.56 -1.34 -53.55
CA GLY A 216 8.54 -0.35 -53.14
C GLY A 216 7.97 -0.57 -51.73
N ILE A 217 8.41 -1.59 -51.00
CA ILE A 217 8.02 -1.83 -49.61
C ILE A 217 9.10 -1.25 -48.69
N PRO A 218 8.76 -0.33 -47.77
CA PRO A 218 9.73 0.22 -46.83
C PRO A 218 10.19 -0.87 -45.85
N GLN A 219 11.48 -1.21 -45.88
CA GLN A 219 12.12 -2.07 -44.90
C GLN A 219 13.12 -1.27 -44.05
N THR A 220 13.17 -1.59 -42.76
CA THR A 220 14.17 -1.02 -41.85
C THR A 220 15.35 -1.99 -41.76
N VAL A 221 16.49 -1.60 -42.31
CA VAL A 221 17.72 -2.39 -42.29
C VAL A 221 18.64 -1.85 -41.21
N TYR A 222 19.16 -2.76 -40.38
CA TYR A 222 20.12 -2.47 -39.32
C TYR A 222 21.52 -2.78 -39.84
N ARG A 223 22.39 -1.77 -39.95
CA ARG A 223 23.81 -1.98 -40.25
C ARG A 223 24.66 -1.60 -39.04
N ALA A 224 25.55 -2.51 -38.65
CA ALA A 224 26.62 -2.16 -37.73
C ALA A 224 27.49 -1.08 -38.38
N LYS A 225 27.86 -0.06 -37.61
CA LYS A 225 28.75 0.99 -38.08
C LYS A 225 30.11 0.38 -38.40
N PRO A 226 30.72 0.63 -39.57
CA PRO A 226 32.07 0.16 -39.82
C PRO A 226 33.00 0.78 -38.77
N GLU A 227 33.78 -0.05 -38.09
CA GLU A 227 34.81 0.41 -37.17
C GLU A 227 35.74 1.35 -37.94
N ALA A 228 36.00 2.54 -37.38
CA ALA A 228 36.94 3.47 -37.98
C ALA A 228 38.30 2.75 -38.13
N PRO A 229 38.96 2.84 -39.29
CA PRO A 229 40.27 2.21 -39.44
C PRO A 229 41.19 2.72 -38.34
N ALA A 230 41.82 1.79 -37.62
CA ALA A 230 42.79 2.12 -36.59
C ALA A 230 43.83 3.05 -37.20
N ALA A 231 44.03 4.22 -36.59
CA ALA A 231 45.07 5.13 -37.02
C ALA A 231 46.42 4.43 -36.82
N ASP A 232 47.08 4.09 -37.93
CA ASP A 232 48.47 3.64 -37.93
C ASP A 232 49.33 4.71 -37.25
N LYS A 233 50.09 4.29 -36.23
CA LYS A 233 51.01 5.13 -35.45
C LYS A 233 52.33 5.32 -36.18
#